data_AF-A0A9Q1ARL5-F1
#
_entry.id   AF-A0A9Q1ARL5-F1
#
_cell.length_a   1.000
_cell.length_b   1.000
_cell.length_c   1.000
_cell.angle_alpha   90.00
_cell.angle_beta   90.00
_cell.angle_gamma   90.00
#
_symmetry.space_group_name_H-M   'P 1'
#
loop_
_entity.id
_entity.type
_entity.pdbx_description
1 polymer ?
#
loop_
_entity_poly.entity_id
_entity_poly.type
_entity_poly.pdbx_seq_one_letter_code
_entity_poly.pdbx_strand_id
1 'polypeptide(L)'
;MATDRPGVCRRELGGDVRDGAVGRPRLVPLQPALNQSRFGDTGVAAMVRYKVYRPIAEMAKKIRKARALLNQPRDSERYALDYESMTRPFTGKRLPALAWEDVRNEKRLFTLLCRLKNFGIGRMVTRKSWLWEHEEPCYWVITRVEVDYMAEEMDHGKAWGYLTFRGQPENEVRQIEKVMYHDWRVVPKHEEEEFKKFTPVVTETIRYVPYPPLLRAMILAQKQKEGQQITEEPMIDLERPYFYRIKQIERAKKKFEGTAV
;
A
#
# COMPACT_ATOMS: atom_id res chain seq x y z
N MET A 1 30.98 15.55 -59.57
CA MET A 1 29.89 15.19 -60.49
C MET A 1 28.59 15.21 -59.69
N ALA A 2 27.65 16.09 -60.11
CA ALA A 2 26.21 16.17 -59.82
C ALA A 2 25.71 16.00 -58.36
N THR A 3 25.14 17.02 -57.66
CA THR A 3 23.76 17.59 -57.77
C THR A 3 22.67 16.48 -57.66
N ASP A 4 21.55 16.59 -56.96
CA ASP A 4 20.75 17.72 -56.48
C ASP A 4 19.64 17.19 -55.52
N ARG A 5 18.96 18.10 -54.81
CA ARG A 5 17.72 17.84 -54.04
C ARG A 5 16.47 17.76 -54.98
N PRO A 6 15.23 18.06 -54.52
CA PRO A 6 14.20 17.14 -54.02
C PRO A 6 12.93 17.07 -54.91
N GLY A 7 12.12 16.04 -54.75
CA GLY A 7 10.84 15.88 -55.46
C GLY A 7 9.63 16.36 -54.65
N VAL A 8 9.05 17.49 -55.07
CA VAL A 8 7.73 18.01 -54.68
C VAL A 8 6.67 17.39 -55.60
N CYS A 9 5.56 16.90 -55.04
CA CYS A 9 4.31 16.71 -55.78
C CYS A 9 3.17 17.47 -55.11
N ARG A 10 2.48 18.26 -55.94
CA ARG A 10 1.37 19.18 -55.66
C ARG A 10 0.18 18.74 -56.52
N ARG A 11 -1.05 18.79 -55.97
CA ARG A 11 -2.37 19.12 -56.56
C ARG A 11 -3.47 18.64 -55.59
N GLU A 12 -4.23 19.52 -54.93
CA GLU A 12 -5.48 20.18 -55.40
C GLU A 12 -6.61 19.14 -55.62
N LEU A 13 -7.85 19.24 -55.12
CA LEU A 13 -8.83 20.33 -55.08
C LEU A 13 -9.98 20.00 -54.09
N GLY A 14 -10.68 21.03 -53.59
CA GLY A 14 -12.15 21.06 -53.67
C GLY A 14 -12.99 21.19 -52.39
N GLY A 15 -13.53 22.40 -52.17
CA GLY A 15 -14.87 22.69 -51.61
C GLY A 15 -15.11 22.39 -50.12
N ASP A 16 -15.93 23.09 -49.36
CA ASP A 16 -16.92 24.11 -49.70
C ASP A 16 -17.23 24.91 -48.42
N VAL A 17 -17.50 26.20 -48.62
CA VAL A 17 -17.84 27.22 -47.63
C VAL A 17 -19.34 27.20 -47.42
N ARG A 18 -19.86 27.09 -46.17
CA ARG A 18 -21.09 27.80 -45.74
C ARG A 18 -21.11 28.08 -44.22
N ASP A 19 -21.03 29.37 -43.93
CA ASP A 19 -21.39 30.03 -42.67
C ASP A 19 -22.89 30.06 -42.41
N GLY A 20 -23.24 30.17 -41.11
CA GLY A 20 -24.44 30.87 -40.60
C GLY A 20 -25.76 30.08 -40.70
N ALA A 21 -26.71 30.16 -39.76
CA ALA A 21 -26.89 31.04 -38.63
C ALA A 21 -28.00 30.46 -37.72
N VAL A 22 -27.89 30.73 -36.43
CA VAL A 22 -28.95 31.14 -35.50
C VAL A 22 -30.31 30.44 -35.57
N GLY A 23 -30.66 29.72 -34.49
CA GLY A 23 -32.04 29.34 -34.20
C GLY A 23 -32.21 28.85 -32.77
N ARG A 24 -32.55 29.76 -31.84
CA ARG A 24 -33.00 29.42 -30.48
C ARG A 24 -34.34 28.66 -30.57
N PRO A 25 -34.51 27.48 -29.96
CA PRO A 25 -35.84 26.93 -29.78
C PRO A 25 -36.54 27.63 -28.60
N ARG A 26 -37.68 28.26 -28.92
CA ARG A 26 -38.64 28.84 -27.99
C ARG A 26 -39.21 27.77 -27.06
N LEU A 27 -39.29 28.13 -25.79
CA LEU A 27 -40.13 27.49 -24.77
C LEU A 27 -41.58 27.45 -25.24
N VAL A 28 -42.16 26.25 -25.30
CA VAL A 28 -43.61 26.04 -25.31
C VAL A 28 -43.98 25.46 -23.95
N PRO A 29 -44.89 26.08 -23.18
CA PRO A 29 -45.33 25.53 -21.92
C PRO A 29 -46.37 24.44 -22.17
N LEU A 30 -46.04 23.20 -21.81
CA LEU A 30 -47.03 22.12 -21.66
C LEU A 30 -47.83 22.39 -20.37
N GLN A 31 -49.12 22.66 -20.53
CA GLN A 31 -50.08 22.72 -19.43
C GLN A 31 -50.20 21.32 -18.78
N PRO A 32 -50.15 21.19 -17.45
CA PRO A 32 -50.48 19.93 -16.81
C PRO A 32 -52.00 19.74 -16.75
N ALA A 33 -52.47 18.66 -17.37
CA ALA A 33 -53.83 18.18 -17.21
C ALA A 33 -54.11 17.83 -15.74
N LEU A 34 -55.14 18.46 -15.19
CA LEU A 34 -55.81 18.06 -13.96
C LEU A 34 -56.31 16.62 -14.14
N ASN A 35 -55.76 15.69 -13.38
CA ASN A 35 -56.42 14.42 -13.11
C ASN A 35 -56.42 14.18 -11.60
N GLN A 36 -57.61 14.37 -11.02
CA GLN A 36 -57.92 13.97 -9.66
C GLN A 36 -58.09 12.45 -9.66
N SER A 37 -57.23 11.74 -8.95
CA SER A 37 -57.58 10.44 -8.40
C SER A 37 -56.93 10.24 -7.05
N ARG A 38 -57.82 9.87 -6.13
CA ARG A 38 -57.60 9.50 -4.73
C ARG A 38 -56.53 8.41 -4.64
N PHE A 39 -55.73 8.43 -3.58
CA PHE A 39 -55.58 7.35 -2.61
C PHE A 39 -54.52 7.78 -1.59
N GLY A 40 -54.83 7.61 -0.31
CA GLY A 40 -53.95 7.96 0.78
C GLY A 40 -52.70 7.08 0.78
N ASP A 41 -51.56 7.70 0.98
CA ASP A 41 -50.37 7.03 1.45
C ASP A 41 -49.52 8.05 2.22
N THR A 42 -49.34 7.81 3.52
CA THR A 42 -48.43 8.59 4.36
C THR A 42 -47.00 8.12 4.10
N GLY A 43 -46.53 8.37 2.88
CA GLY A 43 -45.14 8.18 2.49
C GLY A 43 -44.32 9.37 2.97
N VAL A 44 -43.44 9.16 3.95
CA VAL A 44 -42.35 10.08 4.25
C VAL A 44 -41.49 10.19 3.00
N ALA A 45 -41.71 11.24 2.22
CA ALA A 45 -40.95 11.51 1.02
C ALA A 45 -39.47 11.63 1.39
N ALA A 46 -38.68 10.61 1.03
CA ALA A 46 -37.23 10.70 1.06
C ALA A 46 -36.81 11.77 0.04
N MET A 47 -36.75 13.03 0.50
CA MET A 47 -36.26 14.17 -0.25
C MET A 47 -34.88 13.79 -0.82
N VAL A 48 -34.80 13.60 -2.14
CA VAL A 48 -33.51 13.44 -2.84
C VAL A 48 -32.77 14.75 -2.68
N ARG A 49 -31.85 14.78 -1.72
CA ARG A 49 -31.01 15.95 -1.46
C ARG A 49 -30.04 16.11 -2.62
N TYR A 50 -30.36 16.99 -3.57
CA TYR A 50 -29.40 17.42 -4.58
C TYR A 50 -28.21 18.07 -3.85
N LYS A 51 -27.01 17.51 -4.00
CA LYS A 51 -25.79 18.11 -3.43
C LYS A 51 -25.60 19.48 -4.06
N VAL A 52 -25.78 20.53 -3.25
CA VAL A 52 -25.47 21.91 -3.66
C VAL A 52 -24.00 21.97 -4.05
N TYR A 53 -23.73 22.29 -5.32
CA TYR A 53 -22.36 22.45 -5.82
C TYR A 53 -21.69 23.63 -5.13
N ARG A 54 -20.54 23.40 -4.49
CA ARG A 54 -19.77 24.42 -3.75
C ARG A 54 -18.47 24.71 -4.50
N PRO A 55 -18.47 25.63 -5.48
CA PRO A 55 -17.32 25.87 -6.35
C PRO A 55 -16.06 26.29 -5.58
N ILE A 56 -16.23 27.12 -4.54
CA ILE A 56 -15.14 27.60 -3.69
C ILE A 56 -14.49 26.43 -2.92
N ALA A 57 -15.30 25.50 -2.40
CA ALA A 57 -14.79 24.34 -1.66
C ALA A 57 -13.99 23.40 -2.57
N GLU A 58 -14.48 23.15 -3.80
CA GLU A 58 -13.76 22.35 -4.80
C GLU A 58 -12.46 23.02 -5.24
N MET A 59 -12.47 24.35 -5.46
CA MET A 59 -11.26 25.11 -5.78
C MET A 59 -10.25 25.08 -4.64
N ALA A 60 -10.67 25.30 -3.40
CA ALA A 60 -9.80 25.22 -2.23
C ALA A 60 -9.20 23.81 -2.07
N LYS A 61 -9.98 22.76 -2.34
CA LYS A 61 -9.50 21.37 -2.33
C LYS A 61 -8.41 21.15 -3.40
N LYS A 62 -8.60 21.67 -4.61
CA LYS A 62 -7.59 21.59 -5.69
C LYS A 62 -6.31 22.33 -5.31
N ILE A 63 -6.42 23.55 -4.79
CA ILE A 63 -5.26 24.35 -4.37
C ILE A 63 -4.49 23.67 -3.24
N ARG A 64 -5.19 23.13 -2.23
CA ARG A 64 -4.55 22.38 -1.12
C ARG A 64 -3.80 21.16 -1.64
N LYS A 65 -4.39 20.39 -2.55
CA LYS A 65 -3.72 19.24 -3.17
C LYS A 65 -2.48 19.64 -3.97
N ALA A 66 -2.59 20.69 -4.78
CA ALA A 66 -1.45 21.19 -5.55
C ALA A 66 -0.31 21.67 -4.64
N ARG A 67 -0.63 22.46 -3.61
CA ARG A 67 0.35 22.89 -2.61
C ARG A 67 0.96 21.72 -1.85
N ALA A 68 0.17 20.69 -1.51
CA ALA A 68 0.67 19.51 -0.82
C ALA A 68 1.66 18.70 -1.67
N LEU A 69 1.45 18.61 -2.98
CA LEU A 69 2.39 17.95 -3.90
C LEU A 69 3.67 18.76 -4.09
N LEU A 70 3.55 20.08 -4.25
CA LEU A 70 4.70 20.97 -4.45
C LEU A 70 5.55 21.10 -3.17
N ASN A 71 4.91 21.21 -2.02
CA ASN A 71 5.56 21.39 -0.72
C ASN A 71 5.69 20.06 0.03
N GLN A 72 5.68 18.93 -0.68
CA GLN A 72 5.86 17.64 -0.04
C GLN A 72 7.28 17.58 0.54
N PRO A 73 7.47 17.46 1.88
CA PRO A 73 8.80 17.39 2.45
C PRO A 73 9.49 16.12 1.96
N ARG A 74 10.79 16.19 1.72
CA ARG A 74 11.59 15.07 1.19
C ARG A 74 11.87 14.03 2.28
N ASP A 75 12.33 12.83 1.89
CA ASP A 75 12.61 11.80 2.89
C ASP A 75 13.83 12.18 3.74
N SER A 76 14.79 12.94 3.21
CA SER A 76 15.89 13.53 3.99
C SER A 76 15.41 14.46 5.10
N GLU A 77 14.53 15.40 4.80
CA GLU A 77 13.99 16.36 5.78
C GLU A 77 13.10 15.66 6.82
N ARG A 78 12.23 14.75 6.36
CA ARG A 78 11.32 14.00 7.24
C ARG A 78 12.07 13.11 8.21
N TYR A 79 13.12 12.45 7.72
CA TYR A 79 13.82 11.42 8.46
C TYR A 79 15.15 11.83 9.06
N ALA A 80 15.56 13.08 8.90
CA ALA A 80 16.66 13.69 9.63
C ALA A 80 16.54 13.43 11.14
N LEU A 81 17.69 13.23 11.77
CA LEU A 81 17.78 12.86 13.17
C LEU A 81 18.99 13.52 13.82
N ASP A 82 18.74 14.20 14.94
CA ASP A 82 19.78 14.74 15.80
C ASP A 82 20.27 13.63 16.73
N TYR A 83 21.50 13.15 16.52
CA TYR A 83 22.05 12.00 17.24
C TYR A 83 22.30 12.25 18.75
N GLU A 84 22.42 13.52 19.17
CA GLU A 84 22.60 13.90 20.56
C GLU A 84 21.30 13.85 21.36
N SER A 85 20.25 14.53 20.86
CA SER A 85 18.96 14.68 21.52
C SER A 85 17.95 13.56 21.19
N MET A 86 18.24 12.75 20.16
CA MET A 86 17.35 11.75 19.56
C MET A 86 16.03 12.36 19.08
N THR A 87 16.08 13.62 18.61
CA THR A 87 14.93 14.38 18.08
C THR A 87 14.93 14.41 16.56
N ARG A 88 13.75 14.35 15.96
CA ARG A 88 13.57 14.66 14.54
C ARG A 88 13.31 16.16 14.39
N PRO A 89 14.19 16.95 13.76
CA PRO A 89 14.05 18.41 13.71
C PRO A 89 12.77 18.84 12.99
N PHE A 90 12.35 18.13 11.93
CA PHE A 90 11.13 18.46 11.18
C PHE A 90 9.84 18.32 12.00
N THR A 91 9.77 17.33 12.89
CA THR A 91 8.54 17.06 13.68
C THR A 91 8.64 17.53 15.12
N GLY A 92 9.84 17.82 15.62
CA GLY A 92 10.14 18.07 17.03
C GLY A 92 9.94 16.86 17.94
N LYS A 93 9.63 15.67 17.39
CA LYS A 93 9.35 14.47 18.18
C LYS A 93 10.63 13.72 18.51
N ARG A 94 10.72 13.23 19.75
CA ARG A 94 11.79 12.33 20.22
C ARG A 94 11.53 10.90 19.78
N LEU A 95 12.58 10.15 19.47
CA LEU A 95 12.48 8.72 19.21
C LEU A 95 12.16 7.94 20.51
N PRO A 96 11.49 6.78 20.41
CA PRO A 96 11.28 5.89 21.54
C PRO A 96 12.62 5.45 22.15
N ALA A 97 12.69 5.34 23.48
CA ALA A 97 13.93 5.03 24.20
C ALA A 97 14.59 3.71 23.76
N LEU A 98 13.78 2.68 23.47
CA LEU A 98 14.28 1.39 22.98
C LEU A 98 15.02 1.49 21.64
N ALA A 99 14.70 2.47 20.81
CA ALA A 99 15.35 2.65 19.51
C ALA A 99 16.69 3.40 19.62
N TRP A 100 17.02 3.99 20.78
CA TRP A 100 18.22 4.83 20.91
C TRP A 100 19.52 4.03 20.79
N GLU A 101 19.52 2.79 21.28
CA GLU A 101 20.69 1.91 21.19
C GLU A 101 20.98 1.52 19.74
N ASP A 102 19.93 1.12 19.01
CA ASP A 102 20.03 0.78 17.59
C ASP A 102 20.49 1.97 16.75
N VAL A 103 19.93 3.17 17.01
CA VAL A 103 20.33 4.40 16.32
C VAL A 103 21.82 4.72 16.45
N ARG A 104 22.43 4.40 17.59
CA ARG A 104 23.85 4.70 17.84
C ARG A 104 24.79 3.66 17.23
N ASN A 105 24.38 2.40 17.24
CA ASN A 105 25.27 1.28 16.90
C ASN A 105 25.13 0.85 15.43
N GLU A 106 23.91 0.91 14.90
CA GLU A 106 23.57 0.37 13.59
C GLU A 106 23.38 1.47 12.56
N LYS A 107 23.21 1.06 11.29
CA LYS A 107 23.14 1.99 10.16
C LYS A 107 21.79 1.91 9.45
N ARG A 108 21.45 3.02 8.79
CA ARG A 108 20.33 3.07 7.84
C ARG A 108 20.67 2.28 6.59
N LEU A 109 19.63 1.81 5.88
CA LEU A 109 19.80 1.02 4.67
C LEU A 109 20.64 1.77 3.63
N PHE A 110 20.25 3.01 3.30
CA PHE A 110 20.92 3.81 2.28
C PHE A 110 22.36 4.18 2.64
N THR A 111 22.66 4.44 3.91
CA THR A 111 24.05 4.66 4.36
C THR A 111 24.97 3.47 4.02
N LEU A 112 24.43 2.24 3.98
CA LEU A 112 25.14 1.05 3.55
C LEU A 112 25.20 0.92 2.03
N LEU A 113 24.06 1.16 1.35
CA LEU A 113 23.95 0.99 -0.11
C LEU A 113 24.77 2.02 -0.90
N CYS A 114 24.84 3.27 -0.45
CA CYS A 114 25.57 4.34 -1.14
C CYS A 114 27.08 4.09 -1.23
N ARG A 115 27.63 3.24 -0.34
CA ARG A 115 29.03 2.82 -0.37
C ARG A 115 29.29 1.69 -1.36
N LEU A 116 28.23 1.03 -1.84
CA LEU A 116 28.32 -0.08 -2.78
C LEU A 116 28.12 0.42 -4.21
N LYS A 117 28.79 -0.26 -5.14
CA LYS A 117 28.58 0.00 -6.57
C LYS A 117 27.11 -0.25 -6.94
N ASN A 118 26.53 0.65 -7.73
CA ASN A 118 25.14 0.60 -8.18
C ASN A 118 24.14 0.44 -7.01
N PHE A 119 24.40 1.07 -5.88
CA PHE A 119 23.54 1.00 -4.67
C PHE A 119 23.28 -0.43 -4.18
N GLY A 120 24.18 -1.37 -4.46
CA GLY A 120 24.06 -2.75 -4.01
C GLY A 120 22.91 -3.54 -4.66
N ILE A 121 22.51 -3.22 -5.89
CA ILE A 121 21.55 -4.05 -6.63
C ILE A 121 22.06 -5.50 -6.73
N GLY A 122 21.20 -6.46 -6.42
CA GLY A 122 21.51 -7.89 -6.35
C GLY A 122 22.16 -8.35 -5.05
N ARG A 123 22.39 -7.46 -4.07
CA ARG A 123 22.96 -7.81 -2.76
C ARG A 123 21.87 -8.22 -1.78
N MET A 124 22.24 -9.07 -0.82
CA MET A 124 21.38 -9.46 0.29
C MET A 124 21.53 -8.51 1.47
N VAL A 125 20.40 -8.09 2.04
CA VAL A 125 20.36 -7.24 3.21
C VAL A 125 19.45 -7.87 4.27
N THR A 126 19.91 -7.89 5.50
CA THR A 126 19.22 -8.42 6.67
C THR A 126 18.98 -7.31 7.68
N ARG A 127 18.21 -7.61 8.73
CA ARG A 127 17.99 -6.71 9.87
C ARG A 127 18.50 -7.34 11.15
N LYS A 128 19.07 -6.53 12.03
CA LYS A 128 19.43 -6.92 13.41
C LYS A 128 18.23 -7.56 14.13
N SER A 129 17.07 -6.91 14.08
CA SER A 129 15.85 -7.40 14.71
C SER A 129 15.46 -8.80 14.21
N TRP A 130 15.70 -9.11 12.93
CA TRP A 130 15.41 -10.44 12.39
C TRP A 130 16.42 -11.49 12.83
N LEU A 131 17.70 -11.13 12.89
CA LEU A 131 18.75 -12.03 13.37
C LEU A 131 18.56 -12.43 14.84
N TRP A 132 17.92 -11.57 15.64
CA TRP A 132 17.66 -11.85 17.06
C TRP A 132 16.35 -12.59 17.29
N GLU A 133 15.33 -12.31 16.48
CA GLU A 133 14.00 -12.91 16.63
C GLU A 133 13.90 -14.29 15.97
N HIS A 134 14.63 -14.52 14.87
CA HIS A 134 14.48 -15.69 14.02
C HIS A 134 15.83 -16.35 13.73
N GLU A 135 15.91 -17.66 13.97
CA GLU A 135 17.03 -18.50 13.53
C GLU A 135 16.97 -18.75 12.01
N GLU A 136 15.78 -18.65 11.43
CA GLU A 136 15.51 -18.85 10.01
C GLU A 136 15.99 -17.65 9.18
N PRO A 137 16.54 -17.86 7.97
CA PRO A 137 17.08 -16.76 7.20
C PRO A 137 15.98 -15.81 6.72
N CYS A 138 16.14 -14.55 7.10
CA CYS A 138 15.25 -13.45 6.74
C CYS A 138 16.06 -12.35 6.06
N TYR A 139 15.85 -12.14 4.77
CA TYR A 139 16.61 -11.17 3.99
C TYR A 139 15.81 -10.57 2.84
N TRP A 140 16.27 -9.41 2.39
CA TRP A 140 15.84 -8.78 1.14
C TRP A 140 16.94 -8.92 0.09
N VAL A 141 16.54 -9.24 -1.14
CA VAL A 141 17.41 -9.12 -2.32
C VAL A 141 17.01 -7.85 -3.07
N ILE A 142 17.92 -6.88 -3.13
CA ILE A 142 17.61 -5.56 -3.72
C ILE A 142 17.55 -5.68 -5.25
N THR A 143 16.50 -5.13 -5.85
CA THR A 143 16.32 -5.11 -7.32
C THR A 143 16.37 -3.70 -7.88
N ARG A 144 15.65 -2.77 -7.25
CA ARG A 144 15.57 -1.36 -7.67
C ARG A 144 15.80 -0.46 -6.47
N VAL A 145 16.47 0.66 -6.72
CA VAL A 145 16.74 1.69 -5.71
C VAL A 145 16.44 3.06 -6.33
N GLU A 146 15.72 3.90 -5.60
CA GLU A 146 15.43 5.28 -5.92
C GLU A 146 15.95 6.14 -4.78
N VAL A 147 16.98 6.95 -5.06
CA VAL A 147 17.74 7.71 -4.06
C VAL A 147 17.28 9.15 -4.07
N ASP A 148 17.25 9.76 -2.89
CA ASP A 148 17.04 11.20 -2.77
C ASP A 148 18.34 11.96 -3.06
N TYR A 149 18.55 12.38 -4.31
CA TYR A 149 19.76 13.08 -4.75
C TYR A 149 20.01 14.46 -4.12
N MET A 150 19.04 15.00 -3.37
CA MET A 150 19.17 16.28 -2.66
C MET A 150 19.78 16.11 -1.26
N ALA A 151 19.87 14.88 -0.75
CA ALA A 151 20.61 14.60 0.47
C ALA A 151 22.10 14.62 0.16
N GLU A 152 22.88 15.34 0.97
CA GLU A 152 24.34 15.49 0.78
C GLU A 152 25.06 14.14 0.75
N GLU A 153 24.66 13.22 1.64
CA GLU A 153 25.25 11.88 1.74
C GLU A 153 24.48 10.79 0.96
N MET A 154 23.42 11.17 0.22
CA MET A 154 22.52 10.23 -0.45
C MET A 154 21.95 9.15 0.48
N ASP A 155 21.81 9.44 1.78
CA ASP A 155 21.49 8.52 2.87
C ASP A 155 19.98 8.24 3.03
N HIS A 156 19.17 8.65 2.05
CA HIS A 156 17.72 8.49 2.02
C HIS A 156 17.20 8.05 0.64
N GLY A 157 16.02 7.43 0.64
CA GLY A 157 15.32 7.04 -0.58
C GLY A 157 14.35 5.87 -0.37
N LYS A 158 13.99 5.22 -1.46
CA LYS A 158 13.12 4.04 -1.51
C LYS A 158 13.82 2.89 -2.22
N ALA A 159 13.65 1.68 -1.70
CA ALA A 159 14.22 0.49 -2.28
C ALA A 159 13.13 -0.55 -2.51
N TRP A 160 13.33 -1.41 -3.50
CA TRP A 160 12.48 -2.53 -3.83
C TRP A 160 13.32 -3.80 -3.91
N GLY A 161 12.71 -4.93 -3.58
CA GLY A 161 13.39 -6.21 -3.60
C GLY A 161 12.47 -7.41 -3.44
N TYR A 162 13.07 -8.58 -3.51
CA TYR A 162 12.42 -9.85 -3.15
C TYR A 162 12.62 -10.11 -1.66
N LEU A 163 11.53 -10.40 -0.95
CA LEU A 163 11.57 -10.79 0.45
C LEU A 163 11.72 -12.31 0.54
N THR A 164 12.70 -12.77 1.30
CA THR A 164 12.68 -14.13 1.83
C THR A 164 12.47 -14.01 3.33
N PHE A 165 11.30 -14.43 3.80
CA PHE A 165 10.95 -14.37 5.22
C PHE A 165 10.84 -15.79 5.75
N ARG A 166 11.62 -16.12 6.79
CA ARG A 166 11.60 -17.44 7.43
C ARG A 166 11.84 -18.58 6.43
N GLY A 167 12.80 -18.38 5.53
CA GLY A 167 13.11 -19.35 4.47
C GLY A 167 12.07 -19.47 3.35
N GLN A 168 10.95 -18.73 3.39
CA GLN A 168 9.97 -18.71 2.30
C GLN A 168 10.26 -17.55 1.34
N PRO A 169 10.72 -17.82 0.11
CA PRO A 169 10.97 -16.77 -0.87
C PRO A 169 9.66 -16.27 -1.48
N GLU A 170 9.50 -14.95 -1.51
CA GLU A 170 8.41 -14.28 -2.22
C GLU A 170 8.85 -13.94 -3.64
N ASN A 171 8.05 -14.33 -4.64
CA ASN A 171 8.34 -14.09 -6.06
C ASN A 171 7.98 -12.69 -6.55
N GLU A 172 7.32 -11.88 -5.71
CA GLU A 172 6.90 -10.53 -6.05
C GLU A 172 7.91 -9.50 -5.56
N VAL A 173 8.23 -8.53 -6.43
CA VAL A 173 9.06 -7.39 -6.03
C VAL A 173 8.20 -6.45 -5.18
N ARG A 174 8.57 -6.26 -3.92
CA ARG A 174 7.90 -5.36 -2.99
C ARG A 174 8.77 -4.19 -2.60
N GLN A 175 8.11 -3.08 -2.25
CA GLN A 175 8.80 -1.96 -1.64
C GLN A 175 9.29 -2.37 -0.26
N ILE A 176 10.57 -2.13 -0.01
CA ILE A 176 11.17 -2.37 1.30
C ILE A 176 10.60 -1.31 2.25
N GLU A 177 9.89 -1.76 3.28
CA GLU A 177 9.40 -0.89 4.35
C GLU A 177 10.51 -0.57 5.36
N LYS A 178 10.35 0.46 6.19
CA LYS A 178 11.26 0.79 7.32
C LYS A 178 12.73 0.99 6.91
N VAL A 179 12.96 1.49 5.70
CA VAL A 179 14.30 1.80 5.17
C VAL A 179 15.06 2.79 6.08
N MET A 180 14.34 3.74 6.67
CA MET A 180 14.87 4.78 7.55
C MET A 180 15.26 4.31 8.96
N TYR A 181 15.03 3.04 9.29
CA TYR A 181 15.40 2.49 10.60
C TYR A 181 16.90 2.22 10.66
N HIS A 182 17.46 2.24 11.86
CA HIS A 182 18.88 1.93 12.10
C HIS A 182 19.00 0.46 12.50
N ASP A 183 18.58 -0.45 11.62
CA ASP A 183 18.56 -1.89 11.95
C ASP A 183 19.26 -2.72 10.88
N TRP A 184 19.76 -2.09 9.83
CA TRP A 184 20.13 -2.76 8.60
C TRP A 184 21.57 -3.24 8.62
N ARG A 185 21.79 -4.43 8.07
CA ARG A 185 23.12 -5.02 7.86
C ARG A 185 23.19 -5.66 6.48
N VAL A 186 24.32 -5.50 5.79
CA VAL A 186 24.55 -6.11 4.48
C VAL A 186 25.23 -7.46 4.71
N VAL A 187 24.73 -8.50 4.06
CA VAL A 187 25.35 -9.83 4.13
C VAL A 187 26.58 -9.86 3.20
N PRO A 188 27.77 -10.20 3.70
CA PRO A 188 28.97 -10.36 2.88
C PRO A 188 28.80 -11.45 1.81
N LYS A 189 29.36 -11.25 0.61
CA LYS A 189 29.20 -12.19 -0.54
C LYS A 189 29.51 -13.65 -0.21
N HIS A 190 30.55 -13.88 0.59
CA HIS A 190 31.00 -15.24 0.92
C HIS A 190 30.05 -15.96 1.87
N GLU A 191 29.31 -15.22 2.71
CA GLU A 191 28.33 -15.77 3.65
C GLU A 191 26.94 -15.93 3.01
N GLU A 192 26.69 -15.35 1.85
CA GLU A 192 25.36 -15.39 1.20
C GLU A 192 24.89 -16.80 0.87
N GLU A 193 25.81 -17.69 0.48
CA GLU A 193 25.46 -19.08 0.17
C GLU A 193 25.13 -19.88 1.42
N GLU A 194 25.83 -19.62 2.51
CA GLU A 194 25.58 -20.25 3.81
C GLU A 194 24.26 -19.76 4.39
N PHE A 195 24.00 -18.46 4.31
CA PHE A 195 22.75 -17.86 4.78
C PHE A 195 21.51 -18.36 4.02
N LYS A 196 21.68 -18.78 2.76
CA LYS A 196 20.59 -19.38 1.97
C LYS A 196 20.30 -20.83 2.33
N LYS A 197 21.28 -21.56 2.88
CA LYS A 197 21.12 -22.97 3.22
C LYS A 197 20.21 -23.06 4.45
N PHE A 198 18.94 -23.32 4.20
CA PHE A 198 17.95 -23.54 5.25
C PHE A 198 17.19 -24.82 4.96
N THR A 199 17.14 -25.68 5.98
CA THR A 199 16.28 -26.86 6.00
C THR A 199 14.94 -26.44 6.56
N PRO A 200 13.87 -26.40 5.75
CA PRO A 200 12.55 -26.01 6.24
C PRO A 200 12.11 -27.00 7.32
N VAL A 201 11.93 -26.50 8.53
CA VAL A 201 11.34 -27.28 9.62
C VAL A 201 9.87 -27.47 9.28
N VAL A 202 9.45 -28.73 9.13
CA VAL A 202 8.03 -29.06 8.93
C VAL A 202 7.31 -28.82 10.25
N THR A 203 6.74 -27.63 10.43
CA THR A 203 5.85 -27.35 11.56
C THR A 203 4.51 -28.02 11.32
N GLU A 204 4.20 -29.03 12.13
CA GLU A 204 2.85 -29.60 12.20
C GLU A 204 1.88 -28.56 12.77
N THR A 205 1.03 -27.99 11.92
CA THR A 205 0.00 -27.05 12.37
C THR A 205 -1.20 -27.82 12.92
N ILE A 206 -1.59 -27.54 14.17
CA ILE A 206 -2.79 -28.11 14.78
C ILE A 206 -4.01 -27.60 14.01
N ARG A 207 -4.68 -28.49 13.28
CA ARG A 207 -5.83 -28.15 12.43
C ARG A 207 -7.13 -28.01 13.22
N TYR A 208 -7.31 -28.83 14.25
CA TYR A 208 -8.55 -28.94 15.00
C TYR A 208 -8.31 -28.73 16.49
N VAL A 209 -9.16 -27.91 17.13
CA VAL A 209 -9.14 -27.65 18.58
C VAL A 209 -10.54 -27.86 19.15
N PRO A 210 -10.68 -28.47 20.34
CA PRO A 210 -12.00 -28.67 20.95
C PRO A 210 -12.69 -27.34 21.26
N TYR A 211 -14.03 -27.32 21.16
CA TYR A 211 -14.81 -26.17 21.61
C TYR A 211 -14.67 -25.96 23.12
N PRO A 212 -14.70 -24.69 23.61
CA PRO A 212 -14.72 -24.42 25.04
C PRO A 212 -15.96 -25.04 25.71
N PRO A 213 -15.90 -25.34 27.03
CA PRO A 213 -16.84 -26.24 27.69
C PRO A 213 -18.32 -25.88 27.51
N LEU A 214 -18.66 -24.60 27.60
CA LEU A 214 -20.03 -24.11 27.43
C LEU A 214 -20.56 -24.33 26.01
N LEU A 215 -19.78 -23.94 24.99
CA LEU A 215 -20.19 -24.08 23.60
C LEU A 215 -20.31 -25.56 23.20
N ARG A 216 -19.38 -26.39 23.68
CA ARG A 216 -19.47 -27.84 23.53
C ARG A 216 -20.80 -28.37 24.07
N ALA A 217 -21.17 -28.01 25.29
CA ALA A 217 -22.44 -28.44 25.91
C ALA A 217 -23.67 -27.95 25.13
N MET A 218 -23.68 -26.69 24.68
CA MET A 218 -24.77 -26.13 23.88
C MET A 218 -24.96 -26.86 22.54
N ILE A 219 -23.87 -27.12 21.82
CA ILE A 219 -23.90 -27.84 20.54
C ILE A 219 -24.43 -29.25 20.73
N LEU A 220 -23.98 -29.95 21.78
CA LEU A 220 -24.47 -31.29 22.11
C LEU A 220 -25.96 -31.30 22.45
N ALA A 221 -26.41 -30.35 23.28
CA ALA A 221 -27.83 -30.22 23.64
C ALA A 221 -28.71 -29.93 22.41
N GLN A 222 -28.22 -29.11 21.47
CA GLN A 222 -28.95 -28.80 20.24
C GLN A 222 -29.04 -30.01 19.29
N LYS A 223 -27.94 -30.76 19.09
CA LYS A 223 -27.94 -31.99 18.29
C LYS A 223 -28.88 -33.06 18.85
N GLN A 224 -28.94 -33.19 20.18
CA GLN A 224 -29.89 -34.08 20.85
C GLN A 224 -31.33 -33.69 20.57
N LYS A 225 -31.64 -32.39 20.62
CA LYS A 225 -32.97 -31.86 20.31
C LYS A 225 -33.37 -32.11 18.86
N GLU A 226 -32.41 -32.09 17.94
CA GLU A 226 -32.60 -32.35 16.50
C GLU A 226 -32.62 -33.85 16.15
N GLY A 227 -32.45 -34.74 17.13
CA GLY A 227 -32.51 -36.20 16.95
C GLY A 227 -31.31 -36.80 16.20
N GLN A 228 -30.20 -36.07 16.09
CA GLN A 228 -28.99 -36.56 15.44
C GLN A 228 -28.18 -37.45 16.39
N GLN A 229 -27.70 -38.60 15.92
CA GLN A 229 -26.80 -39.46 16.70
C GLN A 229 -25.47 -38.72 16.95
N ILE A 230 -25.07 -38.62 18.22
CA ILE A 230 -23.82 -37.95 18.63
C ILE A 230 -22.67 -38.95 18.49
N THR A 231 -22.05 -39.00 17.33
CA THR A 231 -20.91 -39.90 17.07
C THR A 231 -19.55 -39.21 17.13
N GLU A 232 -19.51 -37.87 16.96
CA GLU A 232 -18.26 -37.12 16.86
C GLU A 232 -18.23 -35.90 17.80
N GLU A 233 -17.08 -35.69 18.44
CA GLU A 233 -16.86 -34.50 19.25
C GLU A 233 -16.82 -33.26 18.35
N PRO A 234 -17.58 -32.19 18.67
CA PRO A 234 -17.49 -30.96 17.91
C PRO A 234 -16.09 -30.37 18.08
N MET A 235 -15.44 -30.07 16.97
CA MET A 235 -14.12 -29.43 16.93
C MET A 235 -14.15 -28.16 16.07
N ILE A 236 -13.34 -27.18 16.44
CA ILE A 236 -13.12 -25.93 15.71
C ILE A 236 -12.02 -26.19 14.68
N ASP A 237 -12.34 -26.00 13.41
CA ASP A 237 -11.36 -25.94 12.32
C ASP A 237 -10.64 -24.58 12.34
N LEU A 238 -9.34 -24.61 12.63
CA LEU A 238 -8.52 -23.41 12.74
C LEU A 238 -8.05 -22.89 11.37
N GLU A 239 -8.02 -23.70 10.30
CA GLU A 239 -7.51 -23.24 8.98
C GLU A 239 -8.39 -22.14 8.37
N ARG A 240 -9.70 -22.24 8.55
CA ARG A 240 -10.68 -21.28 8.00
C ARG A 240 -10.49 -19.86 8.54
N PRO A 241 -10.44 -19.60 9.86
CA PRO A 241 -10.30 -18.24 10.39
C PRO A 241 -8.98 -17.54 10.01
N TYR A 242 -7.86 -18.27 9.84
CA TYR A 242 -6.59 -17.68 9.38
C TYR A 242 -6.73 -17.05 7.99
N PHE A 243 -7.40 -17.74 7.07
CA PHE A 243 -7.58 -17.27 5.69
C PHE A 243 -8.44 -15.99 5.59
N TYR A 244 -9.51 -15.89 6.39
CA TYR A 244 -10.36 -14.68 6.40
C TYR A 244 -9.63 -13.47 6.98
N ARG A 245 -8.82 -13.65 8.03
CA ARG A 245 -8.05 -12.56 8.64
C ARG A 245 -6.99 -12.01 7.69
N ILE A 246 -6.22 -12.87 7.02
CA ILE A 246 -5.20 -12.46 6.06
C ILE A 246 -5.83 -11.67 4.91
N LYS A 247 -6.92 -12.19 4.32
CA LYS A 247 -7.66 -11.47 3.26
C LYS A 247 -8.19 -10.12 3.72
N GLN A 248 -8.62 -9.98 4.97
CA GLN A 248 -9.05 -8.69 5.51
C GLN A 248 -7.88 -7.72 5.68
N ILE A 249 -6.73 -8.18 6.18
CA ILE A 249 -5.52 -7.36 6.33
C ILE A 249 -5.01 -6.88 4.97
N GLU A 250 -4.94 -7.76 3.97
CA GLU A 250 -4.55 -7.39 2.60
C GLU A 250 -5.52 -6.37 1.98
N ARG A 251 -6.83 -6.55 2.17
CA ARG A 251 -7.84 -5.57 1.75
C ARG A 251 -7.71 -4.24 2.51
N ALA A 252 -7.34 -4.27 3.79
CA ALA A 252 -7.13 -3.07 4.60
C ALA A 252 -5.87 -2.32 4.16
N LYS A 253 -4.76 -3.01 3.86
CA LYS A 253 -3.54 -2.41 3.30
C LYS A 253 -3.82 -1.72 1.95
N LYS A 254 -4.54 -2.39 1.04
CA LYS A 254 -5.02 -1.79 -0.23
C LYS A 254 -5.92 -0.55 -0.03
N LYS A 255 -6.67 -0.48 1.07
CA LYS A 255 -7.48 0.70 1.42
C LYS A 255 -6.66 1.82 2.07
N PHE A 256 -5.62 1.49 2.83
CA PHE A 256 -4.77 2.46 3.52
C PHE A 256 -3.81 3.18 2.57
N GLU A 257 -3.37 2.51 1.48
CA GLU A 257 -2.66 3.14 0.36
C GLU A 257 -3.43 4.32 -0.28
N GLY A 258 -4.75 4.43 -0.03
CA GLY A 258 -5.60 5.50 -0.52
C GLY A 258 -5.72 6.75 0.37
N THR A 259 -5.08 6.81 1.53
CA THR A 259 -5.20 7.98 2.43
C THR A 259 -3.84 8.42 2.97
N ALA A 260 -3.18 9.34 2.26
CA ALA A 260 -2.07 10.11 2.81
C ALA A 260 -2.63 11.12 3.83
N VAL A 261 -2.25 10.98 5.10
CA VAL A 261 -2.37 12.00 6.14
C VAL A 261 -1.01 12.64 6.33
#